data_AF-A0A9D8VFI4-F1
#
_entry.id   AF-A0A9D8VFI4-F1
#
_cell.length_a   1.000
_cell.length_b   1.000
_cell.length_c   1.000
_cell.angle_alpha   90.00
_cell.angle_beta   90.00
_cell.angle_gamma   90.00
#
_symmetry.space_group_name_H-M   'P 1'
#
loop_
_entity.id
_entity.type
_entity.pdbx_description
1 polymer ?
#
loop_
_entity_poly.entity_id
_entity_poly.type
_entity_poly.pdbx_seq_one_letter_code
_entity_poly.pdbx_strand_id
1 'polypeptide(L)'
;MQQTLMAFLAMMVASIAAYNQQMSDIRSQEDRIRSEIEMMAAAVALHEMETAAASKSWVALDDLDDTTGSSTYDLDTVSVSFDWEWDVRYVDDLGELSVTPTDLKEAEITITHNRWAFDLVIIARTFGL
;
A
#
# COMPACT_ATOMS: atom_id res chain seq x y z
N MET A 1 -46.57 6.29 41.19
CA MET A 1 -45.27 5.60 41.35
C MET A 1 -44.92 4.64 40.20
N GLN A 2 -45.86 4.20 39.36
CA GLN A 2 -45.57 3.29 38.24
C GLN A 2 -44.90 3.98 37.03
N GLN A 3 -45.18 5.27 36.83
CA GLN A 3 -44.65 6.09 35.75
C GLN A 3 -43.16 6.44 35.92
N THR A 4 -42.72 6.63 37.16
CA THR A 4 -41.30 6.88 37.50
C THR A 4 -40.44 5.63 37.32
N LEU A 5 -41.00 4.44 37.57
CA LEU A 5 -40.32 3.16 37.34
C LEU A 5 -40.14 2.88 35.84
N MET A 6 -41.17 3.17 35.04
CA MET A 6 -41.12 3.07 33.57
C MET A 6 -40.11 4.04 32.96
N ALA A 7 -40.04 5.28 33.48
CA ALA A 7 -39.06 6.27 33.03
C ALA A 7 -37.61 5.82 33.33
N PHE A 8 -37.38 5.21 34.51
CA PHE A 8 -36.07 4.67 34.87
C PHE A 8 -35.68 3.48 33.98
N LEU A 9 -36.60 2.55 33.72
CA LEU A 9 -36.38 1.43 32.80
C LEU A 9 -36.12 1.92 31.37
N ALA A 10 -36.89 2.88 30.87
CA ALA A 10 -36.67 3.47 29.55
C ALA A 10 -35.31 4.15 29.45
N MET A 11 -34.87 4.85 30.50
CA MET A 11 -33.55 5.47 30.56
C MET A 11 -32.41 4.44 30.59
N MET A 12 -32.59 3.32 31.31
CA MET A 12 -31.64 2.19 31.30
C MET A 12 -31.54 1.53 29.92
N VAL A 13 -32.68 1.31 29.25
CA VAL A 13 -32.67 0.72 27.90
C VAL A 13 -32.03 1.68 26.90
N ALA A 14 -32.29 2.97 27.00
CA ALA A 14 -31.68 3.99 26.15
C ALA A 14 -30.16 4.06 26.37
N SER A 15 -29.66 3.98 27.61
CA SER A 15 -28.22 4.00 27.87
C SER A 15 -27.51 2.74 27.37
N ILE A 16 -28.13 1.57 27.50
CA ILE A 16 -27.60 0.32 26.93
C ILE A 16 -27.58 0.38 25.40
N ALA A 17 -28.64 0.90 24.78
CA ALA A 17 -28.70 1.06 23.33
C ALA A 17 -27.62 2.04 22.82
N ALA A 18 -27.45 3.18 23.49
CA ALA A 18 -26.41 4.15 23.17
C ALA A 18 -24.99 3.57 23.34
N TYR A 19 -24.76 2.77 24.37
CA TYR A 19 -23.48 2.09 24.57
C TYR A 19 -23.17 1.10 23.44
N ASN A 20 -24.16 0.31 22.99
CA ASN A 20 -24.00 -0.62 21.88
C ASN A 20 -23.70 0.12 20.56
N GLN A 21 -24.35 1.26 20.32
CA GLN A 21 -24.05 2.12 19.17
C GLN A 21 -22.61 2.64 19.24
N GLN A 22 -22.20 3.19 20.38
CA GLN A 22 -20.85 3.70 20.57
C GLN A 22 -19.78 2.62 20.38
N MET A 23 -20.02 1.39 20.85
CA MET A 23 -19.10 0.27 20.65
C MET A 23 -19.00 -0.12 19.17
N SER A 24 -20.11 -0.07 18.43
CA SER A 24 -20.12 -0.30 16.98
C SER A 24 -19.30 0.78 16.25
N ASP A 25 -19.44 2.05 16.64
CA ASP A 25 -18.71 3.15 16.04
C ASP A 25 -17.20 3.03 16.29
N ILE A 26 -16.80 2.63 17.50
CA ILE A 26 -15.38 2.40 17.83
C ILE A 26 -14.78 1.32 16.93
N ARG A 27 -15.47 0.18 16.76
CA ARG A 27 -15.00 -0.90 15.88
C ARG A 27 -14.87 -0.43 14.43
N SER A 28 -15.86 0.35 13.94
CA SER A 28 -15.79 0.92 12.61
C SER A 28 -14.62 1.90 12.44
N GLN A 29 -14.28 2.66 13.49
CA GLN A 29 -13.12 3.55 13.47
C GLN A 29 -11.81 2.75 13.48
N GLU A 30 -11.72 1.68 14.27
CA GLU A 30 -10.55 0.80 14.29
C GLU A 30 -10.28 0.18 12.92
N ASP A 31 -11.32 -0.33 12.24
CA ASP A 31 -11.20 -0.88 10.89
C ASP A 31 -10.74 0.17 9.88
N ARG A 32 -11.26 1.40 10.00
CA ARG A 32 -10.83 2.52 9.15
C ARG A 32 -9.37 2.89 9.40
N ILE A 33 -8.97 3.04 10.65
CA ILE A 33 -7.58 3.36 11.02
C ILE A 33 -6.64 2.28 10.51
N ARG A 34 -7.00 1.00 10.65
CA ARG A 34 -6.22 -0.11 10.09
C ARG A 34 -6.06 0.02 8.58
N SER A 35 -7.13 0.32 7.85
CA SER A 35 -7.05 0.52 6.40
C SER A 35 -6.17 1.72 6.02
N GLU A 36 -6.24 2.82 6.77
CA GLU A 36 -5.38 3.99 6.55
C GLU A 36 -3.91 3.64 6.80
N ILE A 37 -3.63 2.87 7.86
CA ILE A 37 -2.28 2.36 8.17
C ILE A 37 -1.74 1.43 7.06
N GLU A 38 -2.55 0.48 6.59
CA GLU A 38 -2.19 -0.42 5.49
C GLU A 38 -1.79 0.36 4.23
N MET A 39 -2.54 1.42 3.89
CA MET A 39 -2.21 2.30 2.75
C MET A 39 -0.93 3.13 2.99
N MET A 40 -0.70 3.61 4.21
CA MET A 40 0.53 4.34 4.54
C MET A 40 1.77 3.45 4.44
N ALA A 41 1.68 2.21 4.93
CA ALA A 41 2.77 1.24 4.80
C ALA A 41 3.09 0.95 3.32
N ALA A 42 2.05 0.82 2.47
CA ALA A 42 2.21 0.69 1.03
C ALA A 42 2.92 1.89 0.40
N ALA A 43 2.55 3.11 0.80
CA ALA A 43 3.17 4.33 0.27
C ALA A 43 4.66 4.42 0.66
N VAL A 44 5.02 4.04 1.88
CA VAL A 44 6.42 3.99 2.33
C VAL A 44 7.20 2.95 1.53
N ALA A 45 6.62 1.76 1.34
CA ALA A 45 7.21 0.71 0.53
C ALA A 45 7.53 1.14 -0.90
N LEU A 46 6.54 1.74 -1.58
CA LEU A 46 6.69 2.27 -2.92
C LEU A 46 7.82 3.30 -2.98
N HIS A 47 7.89 4.21 -2.00
CA HIS A 47 8.92 5.23 -1.94
C HIS A 47 10.33 4.66 -1.71
N GLU A 48 10.46 3.65 -0.85
CA GLU A 48 11.73 2.95 -0.64
C GLU A 48 12.20 2.23 -1.91
N MET A 49 11.28 1.59 -2.62
CA MET A 49 11.57 0.91 -3.88
C MET A 49 11.91 1.90 -5.00
N GLU A 50 11.20 3.01 -5.09
CA GLU A 50 11.53 4.11 -6.00
C GLU A 50 12.95 4.62 -5.77
N THR A 51 13.30 4.84 -4.51
CA THR A 51 14.63 5.29 -4.10
C THR A 51 15.68 4.24 -4.43
N ALA A 52 15.38 2.96 -4.20
CA ALA A 52 16.27 1.85 -4.55
C ALA A 52 16.53 1.80 -6.07
N ALA A 53 15.49 1.88 -6.90
CA ALA A 53 15.63 1.96 -8.37
C ALA A 53 16.44 3.19 -8.80
N ALA A 54 16.09 4.37 -8.28
CA ALA A 54 16.76 5.62 -8.62
C ALA A 54 18.25 5.63 -8.21
N SER A 55 18.61 4.85 -7.19
CA SER A 55 20.01 4.68 -6.76
C SER A 55 20.83 3.75 -7.68
N LYS A 56 20.18 2.94 -8.51
CA LYS A 56 20.86 2.02 -9.42
C LYS A 56 21.31 2.75 -10.69
N SER A 57 22.47 2.36 -11.20
CA SER A 57 22.90 2.80 -12.53
C SER A 57 22.05 2.12 -13.61
N TRP A 58 21.95 2.74 -14.78
CA TRP A 58 21.17 2.20 -15.92
C TRP A 58 21.54 0.75 -16.27
N VAL A 59 22.81 0.37 -16.13
CA VAL A 59 23.26 -1.02 -16.37
C VAL A 59 22.77 -1.96 -15.26
N ALA A 60 22.81 -1.52 -14.00
CA ALA A 60 22.43 -2.33 -12.85
C ALA A 60 20.91 -2.49 -12.68
N LEU A 61 20.09 -1.88 -13.54
CA LEU A 61 18.65 -2.14 -13.57
C LEU A 61 18.33 -3.51 -14.16
N ASP A 62 19.16 -4.06 -15.06
CA ASP A 62 18.93 -5.41 -15.59
C ASP A 62 19.04 -6.48 -14.49
N ASP A 63 19.80 -6.20 -13.43
CA ASP A 63 19.92 -7.10 -12.27
C ASP A 63 18.63 -7.17 -11.44
N LEU A 64 17.69 -6.25 -11.65
CA LEU A 64 16.38 -6.25 -11.01
C LEU A 64 15.33 -6.96 -11.84
N ASP A 65 15.58 -7.23 -13.12
CA ASP A 65 14.60 -7.90 -13.98
C ASP A 65 14.22 -9.28 -13.43
N ASP A 66 12.93 -9.61 -13.49
CA ASP A 66 12.33 -10.82 -12.89
C ASP A 66 12.63 -11.02 -11.38
N THR A 67 13.05 -9.98 -10.65
CA THR A 67 13.31 -10.12 -9.22
C THR A 67 12.03 -9.98 -8.41
N THR A 68 11.75 -11.00 -7.59
CA THR A 68 10.60 -11.03 -6.68
C THR A 68 11.05 -11.09 -5.23
N GLY A 69 10.25 -10.54 -4.33
CA GLY A 69 10.46 -10.67 -2.90
C GLY A 69 9.23 -10.36 -2.08
N SER A 70 9.42 -10.32 -0.77
CA SER A 70 8.37 -9.99 0.19
C SER A 70 8.96 -9.11 1.28
N SER A 71 8.21 -8.09 1.67
CA SER A 71 8.63 -7.13 2.69
C SER A 71 7.51 -6.94 3.70
N THR A 72 7.88 -6.82 4.96
CA THR A 72 6.96 -6.64 6.08
C THR A 72 7.29 -5.35 6.82
N TYR A 73 6.28 -4.52 7.01
CA TYR A 73 6.35 -3.28 7.77
C TYR A 73 5.60 -3.49 9.07
N ASP A 74 6.39 -3.61 10.14
CA ASP A 74 5.86 -3.71 11.49
C ASP A 74 5.62 -2.31 12.05
N LEU A 75 4.34 -1.95 12.16
CA LEU A 75 3.89 -0.84 12.98
C LEU A 75 3.43 -1.44 14.31
N ASP A 76 3.65 -0.72 15.41
CA ASP A 76 3.50 -1.19 16.80
C ASP A 76 2.27 -2.09 17.07
N THR A 77 1.15 -1.82 16.39
CA THR A 77 -0.11 -2.59 16.52
C THR A 77 -0.56 -3.30 15.24
N VAL A 78 0.11 -3.11 14.12
CA VAL A 78 -0.26 -3.61 12.80
C VAL A 78 0.99 -4.00 12.01
N SER A 79 1.05 -5.24 11.56
CA SER A 79 2.08 -5.70 10.61
C SER A 79 1.47 -5.78 9.22
N VAL A 80 2.12 -5.17 8.23
CA VAL A 80 1.68 -5.16 6.83
C VAL A 80 2.74 -5.84 5.98
N SER A 81 2.38 -6.98 5.40
CA SER A 81 3.26 -7.75 4.51
C SER A 81 2.76 -7.65 3.09
N PHE A 82 3.64 -7.34 2.16
CA PHE A 82 3.34 -7.32 0.73
C PHE A 82 4.45 -8.01 -0.04
N ASP A 83 4.06 -8.57 -1.17
CA ASP A 83 4.96 -9.15 -2.14
C ASP A 83 5.28 -8.10 -3.21
N TRP A 84 6.45 -8.19 -3.81
CA TRP A 84 6.88 -7.28 -4.86
C TRP A 84 7.58 -8.02 -5.98
N GLU A 85 7.46 -7.48 -7.18
CA GLU A 85 8.04 -8.00 -8.42
C GLU A 85 8.53 -6.85 -9.27
N TRP A 86 9.72 -7.01 -9.85
CA TRP A 86 10.32 -6.07 -10.78
C TRP A 86 10.28 -6.65 -12.19
N ASP A 87 9.81 -5.85 -13.15
CA ASP A 87 9.87 -6.10 -14.58
C ASP A 87 10.68 -4.97 -15.23
N VAL A 88 11.78 -5.29 -15.89
CA VAL A 88 12.65 -4.30 -16.54
C VAL A 88 12.67 -4.51 -18.03
N ARG A 89 12.09 -3.56 -18.74
CA ARG A 89 11.93 -3.59 -20.19
C ARG A 89 12.61 -2.42 -20.89
N TYR A 90 12.98 -2.63 -22.13
CA TYR A 90 13.45 -1.56 -23.00
C TYR A 90 12.25 -0.88 -23.65
N VAL A 91 12.23 0.46 -23.62
CA VAL A 91 11.18 1.26 -24.22
C VAL A 91 11.77 2.39 -25.06
N ASP A 92 11.13 2.72 -26.17
CA ASP A 92 11.55 3.82 -27.03
C ASP A 92 11.19 5.20 -26.44
N ASP A 93 11.48 6.27 -27.17
CA ASP A 93 11.20 7.65 -26.76
C ASP A 93 9.69 7.96 -26.59
N LEU A 94 8.83 7.09 -27.11
CA LEU A 94 7.37 7.17 -27.03
C LEU A 94 6.79 6.24 -25.95
N GLY A 95 7.62 5.43 -25.28
CA GLY A 95 7.21 4.46 -24.27
C GLY A 95 6.71 3.13 -24.86
N GLU A 96 6.97 2.84 -26.13
CA GLU A 96 6.66 1.54 -26.73
C GLU A 96 7.80 0.54 -26.50
N LEU A 97 7.45 -0.74 -26.30
CA LEU A 97 8.41 -1.82 -26.13
C LEU A 97 9.42 -1.84 -27.28
N SER A 98 10.69 -1.72 -26.94
CA SER A 98 11.80 -1.80 -27.87
C SER A 98 12.64 -3.05 -27.62
N VAL A 99 13.28 -3.54 -28.68
CA VAL A 99 14.27 -4.63 -28.61
C VAL A 99 15.70 -4.09 -28.74
N THR A 100 15.88 -2.77 -28.80
CA THR A 100 17.17 -2.13 -29.05
C THR A 100 17.85 -1.73 -27.74
N PRO A 101 19.09 -2.19 -27.47
CA PRO A 101 19.81 -1.87 -26.23
C PRO A 101 20.22 -0.41 -26.07
N THR A 102 19.98 0.44 -27.08
CA THR A 102 20.28 1.88 -27.06
C THR A 102 19.13 2.71 -26.50
N ASP A 103 17.96 2.11 -26.31
CA ASP A 103 16.74 2.80 -25.94
C ASP A 103 16.60 2.92 -24.40
N LEU A 104 15.54 3.57 -23.95
CA LEU A 104 15.31 3.81 -22.52
C LEU A 104 15.04 2.49 -21.80
N LYS A 105 15.30 2.46 -20.49
CA LYS A 105 14.86 1.35 -19.64
C LYS A 105 13.69 1.80 -18.79
N GLU A 106 12.66 0.98 -18.75
CA GLU A 106 11.51 1.12 -17.87
C GLU A 106 11.54 -0.03 -16.88
N ALA A 107 11.63 0.31 -15.59
CA ALA A 107 11.50 -0.62 -14.49
C ALA A 107 10.11 -0.45 -13.88
N GLU A 108 9.26 -1.45 -14.05
CA GLU A 108 7.95 -1.54 -13.42
C GLU A 108 8.06 -2.38 -12.15
N ILE A 109 7.47 -1.88 -11.06
CA ILE A 109 7.43 -2.55 -9.77
C ILE A 109 5.97 -2.79 -9.44
N THR A 110 5.61 -4.05 -9.33
CA THR A 110 4.28 -4.45 -8.88
C THR A 110 4.37 -4.79 -7.41
N ILE A 111 3.62 -4.07 -6.56
CA ILE A 111 3.45 -4.41 -5.14
C ILE A 111 2.07 -5.03 -4.94
N THR A 112 2.04 -6.26 -4.44
CA THR A 112 0.82 -7.02 -4.19
C THR A 112 0.60 -7.26 -2.70
N HIS A 113 -0.58 -6.89 -2.22
CA HIS A 113 -1.09 -7.20 -0.89
C HIS A 113 -2.34 -8.07 -1.02
N ASN A 114 -2.77 -8.73 0.07
CA ASN A 114 -3.94 -9.62 0.07
C ASN A 114 -5.28 -8.95 -0.31
N ARG A 115 -5.33 -7.63 -0.42
CA ARG A 115 -6.53 -6.80 -0.66
C ARG A 115 -6.40 -5.81 -1.80
N TRP A 116 -5.18 -5.49 -2.23
CA TRP A 116 -4.90 -4.45 -3.20
C TRP A 116 -3.57 -4.72 -3.89
N ALA A 117 -3.38 -4.13 -5.06
CA ALA A 117 -2.11 -4.13 -5.78
C ALA A 117 -1.85 -2.72 -6.31
N PHE A 118 -0.58 -2.31 -6.36
CA PHE A 118 -0.14 -1.04 -6.93
C PHE A 118 1.04 -1.28 -7.86
N ASP A 119 1.03 -0.57 -8.98
CA ASP A 119 2.10 -0.61 -9.96
C ASP A 119 2.82 0.74 -9.95
N LEU A 120 4.15 0.71 -9.85
CA LEU A 120 5.02 1.88 -9.95
C LEU A 120 5.93 1.70 -11.15
N VAL A 121 5.81 2.61 -12.12
CA VAL A 121 6.63 2.61 -13.34
C VAL A 121 7.72 3.68 -13.21
N ILE A 122 8.98 3.26 -13.28
CA ILE A 122 10.17 4.12 -13.19
C ILE A 122 10.92 4.05 -14.51
N ILE A 123 11.07 5.19 -15.17
CA ILE A 123 11.79 5.27 -16.45
C ILE A 123 13.19 5.81 -16.20
N ALA A 124 14.19 4.98 -16.44
CA ALA A 124 15.60 5.34 -16.36
C ALA A 124 16.18 5.57 -17.75
N ARG A 125 16.75 6.77 -17.96
CA ARG A 125 17.40 7.13 -19.21
C ARG A 125 18.91 6.99 -19.12
N THR A 126 19.50 6.43 -20.16
CA THR A 126 20.93 6.57 -20.43
C THR A 126 21.18 8.01 -20.91
N PHE A 127 21.95 8.79 -20.15
CA PHE A 127 22.61 9.99 -20.69
C PHE A 127 23.96 9.52 -21.21
N GLY A 128 24.04 9.24 -22.52
CA GLY A 128 25.28 8.86 -23.15
C GLY A 128 26.39 9.89 -22.89
N LEU A 129 27.53 9.40 -22.40
CA LEU A 129 28.86 9.96 -22.63
C LEU A 129 29.59 9.02 -23.58
#